data_AF-A0A8X6J6H3-F1
#
_entry.id   AF-A0A8X6J6H3-F1
#
_cell.length_a   1.000
_cell.length_b   1.000
_cell.length_c   1.000
_cell.angle_alpha   90.00
_cell.angle_beta   90.00
_cell.angle_gamma   90.00
#
_symmetry.space_group_name_H-M   'P 1'
#
loop_
_entity.id
_entity.type
_entity.pdbx_description
1 polymer ?
#
loop_
_entity_poly.entity_id
_entity_poly.type
_entity_poly.pdbx_seq_one_letter_code
_entity_poly.pdbx_strand_id
1 'polypeptide(L)'
;MLCVDLPSSWKGKLRRVTIGRWVNAVIWKFCDLDVHPHDRHVSRHELFPIRAPLMAMEHCVAPFLDSCDADDDHKITLLEWGNCLGLKADEIQDKCEIMHRG
;
A
#
# COMPACT_ATOMS: atom_id res chain seq x y z
N MET A 1 -8.69 -5.95 -22.34
CA MET A 1 -8.87 -4.48 -22.36
C MET A 1 -7.51 -3.83 -22.13
N LEU A 2 -6.63 -3.82 -23.14
CA LEU A 2 -5.29 -3.24 -23.00
C LEU A 2 -5.13 -2.15 -24.06
N CYS A 3 -4.68 -0.98 -23.61
CA CYS A 3 -4.41 0.19 -24.42
C CYS A 3 -3.19 -0.07 -25.30
N VAL A 4 -3.36 -0.63 -26.49
CA VAL A 4 -2.22 -0.85 -27.41
C VAL A 4 -1.96 0.33 -28.37
N ASP A 5 -2.92 1.26 -28.54
CA ASP A 5 -2.78 2.35 -29.52
C ASP A 5 -2.98 3.77 -28.96
N LEU A 6 -2.36 4.10 -27.82
CA LEU A 6 -2.31 5.50 -27.35
C LEU A 6 -1.12 6.25 -27.96
N PRO A 7 -1.28 7.53 -28.38
CA PRO A 7 -0.16 8.34 -28.86
C PRO A 7 0.94 8.49 -27.80
N SER A 8 2.21 8.52 -28.22
CA SER A 8 3.38 8.58 -27.33
C SER A 8 3.33 9.74 -26.31
N SER A 9 2.78 10.90 -26.69
CA SER A 9 2.56 12.05 -25.81
C SER A 9 1.55 11.78 -24.68
N TRP A 10 0.61 10.86 -24.88
CA TRP A 10 -0.40 10.46 -23.89
C TRP A 10 0.06 9.29 -23.03
N LYS A 11 0.99 8.46 -23.51
CA LYS A 11 1.56 7.33 -22.74
C LYS A 11 2.20 7.82 -21.42
N GLY A 12 2.96 8.92 -21.45
CA GLY A 12 3.59 9.49 -20.26
C GLY A 12 2.58 10.10 -19.27
N LYS A 13 1.57 10.81 -19.78
CA LYS A 13 0.52 11.44 -18.96
C LYS A 13 -0.39 10.39 -18.34
N LEU A 14 -0.83 9.39 -19.12
CA LEU A 14 -1.65 8.29 -18.63
C LEU A 14 -0.88 7.44 -17.61
N ARG A 15 0.38 7.08 -17.92
CA ARG A 15 1.27 6.37 -16.98
C ARG A 15 1.38 7.13 -15.65
N ARG A 16 1.55 8.46 -15.67
CA ARG A 16 1.59 9.27 -14.44
C ARG A 16 0.26 9.27 -13.69
N VAL A 17 -0.87 9.39 -14.38
CA VAL A 17 -2.21 9.35 -13.76
C VAL A 17 -2.49 7.98 -13.15
N THR A 18 -2.14 6.88 -13.83
CA THR A 18 -2.32 5.53 -13.32
C THR A 18 -1.38 5.23 -12.16
N ILE A 19 -0.11 5.65 -12.24
CA ILE A 19 0.86 5.52 -11.14
C ILE A 19 0.40 6.34 -9.93
N GLY A 20 -0.05 7.59 -10.12
CA GLY A 20 -0.54 8.41 -9.01
C GLY A 20 -1.77 7.80 -8.32
N ARG A 21 -2.68 7.18 -9.08
CA ARG A 21 -3.82 6.43 -8.52
C ARG A 21 -3.35 5.20 -7.75
N TRP A 22 -2.38 4.46 -8.27
CA TRP A 22 -1.79 3.30 -7.60
C TRP A 22 -1.09 3.70 -6.29
N VAL A 23 -0.21 4.70 -6.33
CA VAL A 23 0.48 5.26 -5.16
C VAL A 23 -0.52 5.67 -4.08
N ASN A 24 -1.57 6.41 -4.46
CA ASN A 24 -2.58 6.83 -3.50
C ASN A 24 -3.38 5.65 -2.94
N ALA A 25 -3.67 4.61 -3.73
CA ALA A 25 -4.34 3.41 -3.23
C ALA A 25 -3.50 2.63 -2.22
N VAL A 26 -2.18 2.51 -2.48
CA VAL A 26 -1.22 1.89 -1.56
C VAL A 26 -1.13 2.66 -0.25
N ILE A 27 -0.99 4.00 -0.31
CA ILE A 27 -0.94 4.87 0.88
C ILE A 27 -2.28 4.86 1.62
N TRP A 28 -3.41 4.96 0.91
CA TRP A 28 -4.74 4.91 1.53
C TRP A 28 -4.94 3.61 2.31
N LYS A 29 -4.53 2.46 1.74
CA LYS A 29 -4.71 1.19 2.43
C LYS A 29 -3.86 1.07 3.69
N PHE A 30 -2.67 1.67 3.70
CA PHE A 30 -1.86 1.77 4.92
C PHE A 30 -2.59 2.58 6.00
N CYS A 31 -3.09 3.77 5.65
CA CYS A 31 -3.82 4.63 6.59
C CYS A 31 -5.13 3.99 7.09
N ASP A 32 -5.78 3.17 6.26
CA ASP A 32 -6.98 2.40 6.63
C ASP A 32 -6.67 1.27 7.64
N LEU A 33 -5.41 0.82 7.73
CA LEU A 33 -4.97 -0.21 8.67
C LEU A 33 -4.40 0.38 9.98
N ASP A 34 -3.60 1.46 9.89
CA ASP A 34 -3.05 2.21 11.04
C ASP A 34 -4.18 3.04 11.69
N VAL A 35 -4.96 2.42 12.59
CA VAL A 35 -6.19 3.00 13.15
C VAL A 35 -6.14 3.13 14.67
N HIS A 36 -5.50 2.20 15.40
CA HIS A 36 -5.44 2.32 16.85
C HIS A 36 -4.23 1.62 17.51
N PRO A 37 -3.27 2.39 18.05
CA PRO A 37 -3.15 3.85 17.94
C PRO A 37 -2.71 4.30 16.54
N HIS A 38 -2.99 5.55 16.15
CA HIS A 38 -2.40 6.14 14.94
C HIS A 38 -0.92 6.47 15.18
N ASP A 39 -0.04 5.50 14.99
CA ASP A 39 1.38 5.58 15.37
C ASP A 39 2.34 5.31 14.20
N ARG A 40 1.83 5.44 12.96
CA ARG A 40 2.58 5.41 11.70
C ARG A 40 3.27 4.09 11.41
N HIS A 41 2.74 3.01 11.97
CA HIS A 41 3.06 1.65 11.58
C HIS A 41 1.81 0.77 11.70
N VAL A 42 1.80 -0.33 10.97
CA VAL A 42 0.73 -1.31 11.08
C VAL A 42 1.22 -2.49 11.88
N SER A 43 0.60 -2.72 13.03
CA SER A 43 0.90 -3.86 13.89
C SER A 43 0.27 -5.16 13.37
N ARG A 44 0.74 -6.31 13.86
CA ARG A 44 0.09 -7.61 13.58
C ARG A 44 -1.41 -7.64 13.94
N HIS A 45 -1.84 -6.90 14.96
CA HIS A 45 -3.25 -6.83 15.33
C HIS A 45 -4.07 -6.06 14.30
N GLU A 46 -3.52 -4.97 13.76
CA GLU A 46 -4.17 -4.19 12.71
C GLU A 46 -4.20 -4.91 11.36
N LEU A 47 -3.27 -5.84 11.12
CA LEU A 47 -3.30 -6.74 9.95
C LEU A 47 -4.34 -7.87 10.08
N PHE A 48 -4.89 -8.11 11.26
CA PHE A 48 -5.82 -9.22 11.50
C PHE A 48 -6.99 -9.29 10.49
N PRO A 49 -7.66 -8.19 10.10
CA PRO A 49 -8.76 -8.23 9.14
C PRO A 49 -8.37 -8.77 7.76
N ILE A 50 -7.12 -8.56 7.33
CA ILE A 50 -6.62 -9.00 6.02
C ILE A 50 -5.83 -10.31 6.09
N ARG A 51 -5.40 -10.72 7.28
CA ARG A 51 -4.79 -12.04 7.57
C ARG A 51 -5.80 -13.07 8.09
N ALA A 52 -7.07 -12.71 8.26
CA ALA A 52 -8.06 -13.63 8.81
C ALA A 52 -8.30 -14.84 7.87
N PRO A 53 -8.43 -16.06 8.40
CA PRO A 53 -8.68 -17.28 7.61
C PRO A 53 -9.92 -17.22 6.70
N LEU A 54 -10.85 -16.30 6.99
CA LEU A 54 -12.07 -16.08 6.20
C LEU A 54 -11.81 -15.25 4.92
N MET A 55 -10.61 -14.70 4.74
CA MET A 55 -10.20 -14.01 3.51
C MET A 55 -9.74 -15.01 2.46
N ALA A 56 -10.20 -14.82 1.23
CA ALA A 56 -9.66 -15.55 0.10
C ALA A 56 -8.14 -15.27 0.01
N MET A 57 -7.34 -16.32 -0.16
CA MET A 57 -5.87 -16.25 -0.26
C MET A 57 -5.13 -15.90 1.03
N GLU A 58 -5.68 -16.20 2.22
CA GLU A 58 -4.96 -16.00 3.50
C GLU A 58 -3.53 -16.58 3.48
N HIS A 59 -3.36 -17.80 2.96
CA HIS A 59 -2.05 -18.47 2.83
C HIS A 59 -1.07 -17.75 1.90
N CYS A 60 -1.52 -16.77 1.11
CA CYS A 60 -0.66 -15.93 0.29
C CYS A 60 -0.43 -14.57 0.94
N VAL A 61 -1.45 -14.01 1.60
CA VAL A 61 -1.40 -12.68 2.20
C VAL A 61 -0.53 -12.66 3.45
N ALA A 62 -0.64 -13.66 4.33
CA ALA A 62 0.17 -13.73 5.55
C ALA A 62 1.69 -13.75 5.27
N PRO A 63 2.25 -14.69 4.47
CA PRO A 63 3.68 -14.71 4.18
C PRO A 63 4.13 -13.50 3.35
N PHE A 64 3.26 -12.94 2.51
CA PHE A 64 3.56 -11.69 1.80
C PHE A 64 3.76 -10.53 2.78
N LEU A 65 2.83 -10.34 3.73
CA LEU A 65 2.94 -9.26 4.71
C LEU A 65 4.10 -9.47 5.68
N ASP A 66 4.41 -10.72 6.03
CA ASP A 66 5.63 -11.03 6.81
C ASP A 66 6.90 -10.67 6.03
N SER A 67 6.91 -10.80 4.70
CA SER A 67 8.05 -10.36 3.89
C SER A 67 8.18 -8.84 3.73
N CYS A 68 7.17 -8.07 4.12
CA CYS A 68 7.23 -6.61 4.11
C CYS A 68 7.90 -6.04 5.36
N ASP A 69 7.91 -6.77 6.48
CA ASP A 69 8.58 -6.40 7.73
C ASP A 69 10.08 -6.69 7.59
N ALA A 70 10.84 -5.69 7.14
CA ALA A 70 12.21 -5.89 6.69
C ALA A 70 13.21 -5.91 7.85
N ASP A 71 12.86 -5.30 8.98
CA ASP A 71 13.67 -5.28 10.20
C ASP A 71 13.18 -6.25 11.30
N ASP A 72 12.11 -7.02 11.04
CA ASP A 72 11.55 -8.09 11.88
C ASP A 72 11.13 -7.59 13.27
N ASP A 73 10.63 -6.36 13.35
CA ASP A 73 10.15 -5.74 14.59
C ASP A 73 8.64 -6.01 14.86
N HIS A 74 8.01 -6.80 13.98
CA HIS A 74 6.59 -7.15 13.96
C HIS A 74 5.64 -5.98 13.66
N LYS A 75 6.17 -4.95 13.04
CA LYS A 75 5.43 -3.78 12.56
C LYS A 75 5.81 -3.54 11.11
N ILE A 76 4.91 -2.89 10.38
CA ILE A 76 5.20 -2.48 9.00
C ILE A 76 5.06 -0.97 8.95
N THR A 77 6.18 -0.28 8.72
CA THR A 77 6.18 1.17 8.50
C THR A 77 5.62 1.52 7.12
N LEU A 78 5.23 2.79 6.92
CA LEU A 78 4.76 3.25 5.61
C LEU A 78 5.82 3.05 4.50
N LEU A 79 7.10 3.20 4.84
CA LEU A 79 8.20 3.01 3.92
C LEU A 79 8.33 1.55 3.49
N GLU A 80 8.28 0.63 4.45
CA GLU A 80 8.30 -0.82 4.19
C GLU A 80 7.10 -1.27 3.37
N TRP A 81 5.89 -0.86 3.76
CA TRP A 81 4.66 -1.13 3.03
C TRP A 81 4.74 -0.67 1.57
N GLY A 82 5.16 0.58 1.34
CA GLY A 82 5.29 1.15 0.01
C GLY A 82 6.35 0.43 -0.83
N ASN A 83 7.54 0.19 -0.27
CA ASN A 83 8.62 -0.51 -0.95
C ASN A 83 8.23 -1.95 -1.29
N CYS A 84 7.57 -2.66 -0.36
CA CYS A 84 7.09 -4.03 -0.53
C CYS A 84 6.09 -4.16 -1.70
N LEU A 85 5.29 -3.11 -1.94
CA LEU A 85 4.33 -3.02 -3.04
C LEU A 85 4.90 -2.38 -4.32
N GLY A 86 6.22 -2.17 -4.37
CA GLY A 86 6.95 -1.71 -5.55
C GLY A 86 6.91 -0.21 -5.79
N LEU A 87 6.57 0.60 -4.79
CA LEU A 87 6.75 2.05 -4.85
C LEU A 87 8.21 2.42 -4.66
N LYS A 88 8.63 3.53 -5.27
CA LYS A 88 9.92 4.14 -4.97
C LYS A 88 9.83 5.01 -3.73
N ALA A 89 10.94 5.17 -3.02
CA ALA A 89 11.01 6.01 -1.83
C ALA A 89 10.53 7.46 -2.06
N ASP A 90 10.75 8.04 -3.24
CA ASP A 90 10.28 9.38 -3.59
C ASP A 90 8.77 9.48 -3.88
N GLU A 91 8.10 8.34 -4.09
CA GLU A 91 6.65 8.24 -4.27
C GLU A 91 5.90 8.06 -2.94
N ILE A 92 6.59 7.59 -1.89
CA ILE A 92 6.01 7.28 -0.59
C ILE A 92 5.95 8.54 0.26
N GLN A 93 4.73 9.02 0.52
CA GLN A 93 4.48 10.21 1.33
C GLN A 93 3.34 9.92 2.31
N ASP A 94 3.51 10.30 3.56
CA ASP A 94 2.43 10.24 4.54
C ASP A 94 1.33 11.24 4.15
N LYS A 95 0.16 10.70 3.83
CA LYS A 95 -1.04 11.47 3.45
C LYS A 95 -2.24 11.10 4.33
N CYS A 96 -2.04 10.41 5.45
CA CYS A 96 -3.15 9.85 6.22
C CYS A 96 -4.12 10.92 6.72
N GLU A 97 -3.62 12.08 7.15
CA GLU A 97 -4.46 13.24 7.54
C GLU A 97 -5.37 13.78 6.42
N ILE A 98 -4.97 13.59 5.16
CA ILE A 98 -5.75 14.01 3.99
C ILE A 98 -6.75 12.91 3.62
N MET A 99 -6.36 11.64 3.74
CA MET A 99 -7.19 10.48 3.37
C MET A 99 -8.36 10.25 4.33
N HIS A 100 -8.22 10.57 5.62
CA HIS A 100 -9.30 10.47 6.60
C HIS A 100 -10.27 11.66 6.59
N ARG A 101 -9.97 12.75 5.85
CA ARG A 101 -10.93 13.83 5.57
C ARG A 101 -11.79 13.47 4.35
N GLY A 102 -12.66 12.47 4.54
CA GLY A 102 -13.71 12.08 3.60
C GLY A 102 -15.08 12.31 4.20
#